data_AF-A0A925K1H7-F1
#
_entry.id   AF-A0A925K1H7-F1
#
_cell.length_a   1.000
_cell.length_b   1.000
_cell.length_c   1.000
_cell.angle_alpha   90.00
_cell.angle_beta   90.00
_cell.angle_gamma   90.00
#
_symmetry.space_group_name_H-M   'P 1'
#
loop_
_entity.id
_entity.type
_entity.pdbx_description
1 polymer ?
#
loop_
_entity_poly.entity_id
_entity_poly.type
_entity_poly.pdbx_seq_one_letter_code
_entity_poly.pdbx_strand_id
1 'polypeptide(L)'
;PARTIRFIWPAEIEGTLALLNARPDIARRIKAVVHMDMVGGGPETKAVFHVTRGPASMPSFVNDVAESFGEIVNEQSARFAAGRSAAYPLVAPEGGKEALLAEMAEYTQGSDHDVYADSSFGVPVIYLNDWPDRYIHTNFDTPANVDPTKLKRAAFIGAASAYFLADARTKDVPAVLRLIQGGALRRTSRMLARRAALTNDEAANLTRFQLAHERAIVASLERFFKVPEGMGAEASSFLEALRALVGDARPMAAPPQGDGLLVFRRNSNLKGPMSAFGYDYFTDKYGAERVGAIRLLNFQGARGGGGEYAYEVLNFADGRRTAQEIRDAVSAEFGPVPLDLVVEYLRALESIGVVERRLSDK
;
A
#
# COMPACT_ATOMS: atom_id res chain seq x y z
N PRO A 1 -4.08 -25.90 -2.55
CA PRO A 1 -3.39 -24.74 -3.17
C PRO A 1 -1.91 -25.08 -3.41
N ALA A 2 -1.28 -24.48 -4.42
CA ALA A 2 0.13 -24.67 -4.74
C ALA A 2 1.10 -24.09 -3.68
N ARG A 3 0.63 -23.19 -2.82
CA ARG A 3 1.39 -22.54 -1.74
C ARG A 3 0.62 -22.67 -0.43
N THR A 4 1.35 -22.66 0.68
CA THR A 4 0.77 -22.70 2.03
C THR A 4 0.02 -21.41 2.33
N ILE A 5 -1.21 -21.53 2.82
CA ILE A 5 -1.94 -20.44 3.49
C ILE A 5 -1.65 -20.60 4.98
N ARG A 6 -1.20 -19.52 5.63
CA ARG A 6 -0.91 -19.50 7.07
C ARG A 6 -1.73 -18.40 7.72
N PHE A 7 -2.38 -18.73 8.82
CA PHE A 7 -3.13 -17.79 9.64
C PHE A 7 -2.29 -17.39 10.85
N ILE A 8 -2.31 -16.11 11.20
CA ILE A 8 -1.53 -15.50 12.28
C ILE A 8 -2.44 -14.49 12.98
N TRP A 9 -2.44 -14.50 14.31
CA TRP A 9 -3.19 -13.56 15.15
C TRP A 9 -2.20 -12.95 16.15
N PRO A 10 -1.42 -11.94 15.72
CA PRO A 10 -0.44 -11.29 16.57
C PRO A 10 -1.11 -10.33 17.55
N ALA A 11 -0.37 -9.90 18.57
CA ALA A 11 -0.70 -8.66 19.25
C ALA A 11 -0.30 -7.51 18.33
N GLU A 12 -1.27 -6.73 17.87
CA GLU A 12 -1.04 -5.54 17.04
C GLU A 12 -0.26 -4.50 17.88
N ILE A 13 0.84 -3.90 17.43
CA ILE A 13 1.64 -4.10 16.20
C ILE A 13 2.88 -4.97 16.49
N GLU A 14 3.29 -4.99 17.76
CA GLU A 14 4.56 -5.49 18.24
C GLU A 14 4.70 -6.99 18.05
N GLY A 15 3.60 -7.74 18.12
CA GLY A 15 3.57 -9.18 17.89
C GLY A 15 3.98 -9.55 16.47
N THR A 16 3.54 -8.77 15.47
CA THR A 16 3.95 -8.96 14.07
C THR A 16 5.43 -8.65 13.92
N LEU A 17 5.87 -7.50 14.45
CA LEU A 17 7.26 -7.09 14.38
C LEU A 17 8.20 -8.11 15.04
N ALA A 18 7.83 -8.60 16.23
CA ALA A 18 8.56 -9.62 16.97
C ALA A 18 8.61 -10.94 16.19
N LEU A 19 7.48 -11.38 15.63
CA LEU A 19 7.41 -12.62 14.85
C LEU A 19 8.35 -12.57 13.63
N LEU A 20 8.29 -11.49 12.85
CA LEU A 20 9.08 -11.39 11.62
C LEU A 20 10.58 -11.28 11.89
N ASN A 21 10.97 -10.60 12.98
CA ASN A 21 12.36 -10.53 13.43
C ASN A 21 12.86 -11.87 14.00
N ALA A 22 12.05 -12.54 14.83
CA ALA A 22 12.44 -13.80 15.47
C ALA A 22 12.45 -14.99 14.49
N ARG A 23 11.66 -14.91 13.41
CA ARG A 23 11.52 -15.98 12.41
C ARG A 23 11.80 -15.49 10.98
N PRO A 24 13.05 -15.09 10.68
CA PRO A 24 13.44 -14.65 9.34
C PRO A 24 13.34 -15.77 8.28
N ASP A 25 13.31 -17.04 8.71
CA ASP A 25 13.01 -18.20 7.86
C ASP A 25 11.55 -18.21 7.38
N ILE A 26 10.63 -17.71 8.22
CA ILE A 26 9.23 -17.52 7.86
C ILE A 26 9.07 -16.25 7.03
N ALA A 27 9.58 -15.11 7.52
CA ALA A 27 9.38 -13.80 6.89
C ALA A 27 9.79 -13.80 5.41
N ARG A 28 10.96 -14.37 5.07
CA ARG A 28 11.47 -14.45 3.69
C ARG A 28 10.62 -15.29 2.73
N ARG A 29 9.74 -16.14 3.25
CA ARG A 29 8.89 -17.05 2.44
C ARG A 29 7.49 -16.48 2.21
N ILE A 30 7.14 -15.37 2.84
CA ILE A 30 5.82 -14.76 2.69
C ILE A 30 5.73 -14.09 1.31
N LYS A 31 4.80 -14.56 0.48
CA LYS A 31 4.60 -14.01 -0.87
C LYS A 31 3.67 -12.80 -0.88
N ALA A 32 2.65 -12.81 -0.04
CA ALA A 32 1.72 -11.72 0.19
C ALA A 32 1.02 -11.95 1.55
N VAL A 33 0.43 -10.88 2.09
CA VAL A 33 -0.40 -10.92 3.30
C VAL A 33 -1.79 -10.38 2.97
N VAL A 34 -2.81 -11.03 3.51
CA VAL A 34 -4.15 -10.46 3.64
C VAL A 34 -4.29 -10.09 5.11
N HIS A 35 -4.19 -8.80 5.39
CA HIS A 35 -4.40 -8.23 6.71
C HIS A 35 -5.87 -7.85 6.87
N MET A 36 -6.45 -8.26 7.99
CA MET A 36 -7.86 -8.04 8.31
C MET A 36 -7.93 -7.48 9.72
N ASP A 37 -8.20 -6.19 9.82
CA ASP A 37 -8.43 -5.53 11.09
C ASP A 37 -9.68 -4.67 10.99
N MET A 38 -10.48 -4.61 12.04
CA MET A 38 -11.74 -3.86 12.06
C MET A 38 -12.67 -4.19 10.87
N VAL A 39 -12.96 -5.46 10.58
CA VAL A 39 -13.69 -5.82 9.33
C VAL A 39 -15.20 -6.02 9.47
N GLY A 40 -15.77 -5.73 10.64
CA GLY A 40 -17.11 -6.17 11.03
C GLY A 40 -18.11 -5.08 11.40
N GLY A 41 -17.73 -3.80 11.40
CA GLY A 41 -18.57 -2.72 11.93
C GLY A 41 -19.88 -2.55 11.16
N GLY A 42 -21.01 -2.66 11.85
CA GLY A 42 -22.33 -2.37 11.28
C GLY A 42 -22.57 -0.86 11.06
N PRO A 43 -23.73 -0.45 10.50
CA PRO A 43 -24.03 0.95 10.20
C PRO A 43 -23.95 1.93 11.38
N GLU A 44 -24.02 1.42 12.61
CA GLU A 44 -23.92 2.21 13.85
C GLU A 44 -22.49 2.74 14.10
N THR A 45 -21.47 2.06 13.57
CA THR A 45 -20.06 2.48 13.71
C THR A 45 -19.72 3.69 12.84
N LYS A 46 -20.54 3.93 11.80
CA LYS A 46 -20.35 4.97 10.76
C LYS A 46 -19.10 4.78 9.89
N ALA A 47 -18.43 3.64 10.04
CA ALA A 47 -17.26 3.34 9.26
C ALA A 47 -17.59 2.95 7.82
N VAL A 48 -16.68 3.28 6.92
CA VAL A 48 -16.66 2.82 5.54
C VAL A 48 -15.72 1.61 5.48
N PHE A 49 -16.17 0.55 4.81
CA PHE A 49 -15.32 -0.61 4.59
C PHE A 49 -14.36 -0.34 3.43
N HIS A 50 -13.09 -0.60 3.65
CA HIS A 50 -12.02 -0.37 2.68
C HIS A 50 -11.40 -1.70 2.25
N VAL A 51 -11.11 -1.79 0.96
CA VAL A 51 -10.13 -2.71 0.40
C VAL A 51 -8.90 -1.86 0.08
N THR A 52 -8.02 -1.77 1.06
CA THR A 52 -6.86 -0.88 1.09
C THR A 52 -5.65 -1.55 0.45
N ARG A 53 -4.96 -0.80 -0.40
CA ARG A 53 -3.76 -1.24 -1.13
C ARG A 53 -2.51 -1.12 -0.27
N GLY A 54 -1.42 -1.73 -0.72
CA GLY A 54 -0.09 -1.49 -0.15
C GLY A 54 0.49 -0.12 -0.57
N PRO A 55 1.57 0.33 0.09
CA PRO A 55 2.22 1.60 -0.22
C PRO A 55 2.82 1.65 -1.63
N ALA A 56 3.01 2.85 -2.18
CA ALA A 56 3.51 3.00 -3.53
C ALA A 56 4.97 2.57 -3.71
N SER A 57 5.76 2.50 -2.62
CA SER A 57 7.07 1.82 -2.58
C SER A 57 7.02 0.31 -2.80
N MET A 58 5.85 -0.32 -2.69
CA MET A 58 5.63 -1.76 -2.86
C MET A 58 4.55 -2.07 -3.93
N PRO A 59 4.77 -1.68 -5.21
CA PRO A 59 3.80 -1.94 -6.29
C PRO A 59 3.55 -3.44 -6.46
N SER A 60 2.28 -3.86 -6.41
CA SER A 60 1.92 -5.27 -6.54
C SER A 60 0.56 -5.53 -7.18
N PHE A 61 0.50 -6.52 -8.08
CA PHE A 61 -0.76 -7.02 -8.64
C PHE A 61 -1.67 -7.68 -7.59
N VAL A 62 -1.11 -8.03 -6.43
CA VAL A 62 -1.84 -8.57 -5.28
C VAL A 62 -3.00 -7.65 -4.89
N ASN A 63 -2.83 -6.34 -5.06
CA ASN A 63 -3.89 -5.36 -4.81
C ASN A 63 -5.02 -5.45 -5.85
N ASP A 64 -4.70 -5.60 -7.15
CA ASP A 64 -5.70 -5.76 -8.21
C ASP A 64 -6.58 -7.02 -8.01
N VAL A 65 -6.01 -8.09 -7.42
CA VAL A 65 -6.79 -9.28 -7.04
C VAL A 65 -7.82 -8.95 -5.96
N ALA A 66 -7.41 -8.27 -4.90
CA ALA A 66 -8.32 -7.91 -3.81
C ALA A 66 -9.39 -6.92 -4.26
N GLU A 67 -9.00 -5.90 -5.04
CA GLU A 67 -9.94 -4.94 -5.62
C GLU A 67 -10.97 -5.64 -6.49
N SER A 68 -10.56 -6.61 -7.32
CA SER A 68 -11.50 -7.38 -8.16
C SER A 68 -12.54 -8.13 -7.33
N PHE A 69 -12.13 -8.79 -6.24
CA PHE A 69 -13.08 -9.44 -5.35
C PHE A 69 -13.95 -8.43 -4.60
N GLY A 70 -13.39 -7.30 -4.15
CA GLY A 70 -14.15 -6.20 -3.54
C GLY A 70 -15.23 -5.65 -4.48
N GLU A 71 -14.89 -5.42 -5.74
CA GLU A 71 -15.81 -4.97 -6.80
C GLU A 71 -16.95 -5.98 -7.04
N ILE A 72 -16.64 -7.28 -7.08
CA ILE A 72 -17.66 -8.34 -7.19
C ILE A 72 -18.60 -8.32 -5.98
N VAL A 73 -18.08 -8.20 -4.77
CA VAL A 73 -18.92 -8.14 -3.56
C VAL A 73 -19.79 -6.89 -3.57
N ASN A 74 -19.25 -5.74 -3.98
CA ASN A 74 -20.02 -4.50 -4.14
C ASN A 74 -21.16 -4.68 -5.15
N GLU A 75 -20.87 -5.23 -6.34
CA GLU A 75 -21.89 -5.45 -7.36
C GLU A 75 -23.00 -6.39 -6.86
N GLN A 76 -22.63 -7.55 -6.31
CA GLN A 76 -23.61 -8.56 -5.90
C GLN A 76 -24.45 -8.10 -4.70
N SER A 77 -23.83 -7.45 -3.72
CA SER A 77 -24.54 -6.90 -2.57
C SER A 77 -25.48 -5.74 -2.96
N ALA A 78 -25.06 -4.88 -3.89
CA ALA A 78 -25.91 -3.79 -4.41
C ALA A 78 -27.13 -4.33 -5.18
N ARG A 79 -26.94 -5.35 -6.02
CA ARG A 79 -28.04 -6.02 -6.72
C ARG A 79 -29.05 -6.61 -5.73
N PHE A 80 -28.57 -7.33 -4.73
CA PHE A 80 -29.41 -7.92 -3.69
C PHE A 80 -30.18 -6.86 -2.90
N ALA A 81 -29.50 -5.80 -2.45
CA ALA A 81 -30.12 -4.68 -1.72
C ALA A 81 -31.19 -3.97 -2.55
N ALA A 82 -31.03 -3.91 -3.88
CA ALA A 82 -32.01 -3.35 -4.80
C ALA A 82 -33.18 -4.30 -5.15
N GLY A 83 -33.29 -5.47 -4.50
CA GLY A 83 -34.31 -6.48 -4.78
C GLY A 83 -34.15 -7.20 -6.12
N ARG A 84 -32.97 -7.09 -6.76
CA ARG A 84 -32.65 -7.76 -8.02
C ARG A 84 -32.02 -9.12 -7.74
N SER A 85 -32.09 -10.02 -8.73
CA SER A 85 -31.38 -11.30 -8.65
C SER A 85 -29.86 -11.09 -8.56
N ALA A 86 -29.22 -11.70 -7.56
CA ALA A 86 -27.79 -11.75 -7.35
C ALA A 86 -27.34 -13.21 -7.30
N ALA A 87 -26.31 -13.56 -8.07
CA ALA A 87 -25.79 -14.93 -8.10
C ALA A 87 -25.15 -15.30 -6.75
N TYR A 88 -24.50 -14.32 -6.11
CA TYR A 88 -23.86 -14.47 -4.81
C TYR A 88 -24.32 -13.34 -3.87
N PRO A 89 -25.49 -13.47 -3.22
CA PRO A 89 -26.03 -12.39 -2.40
C PRO A 89 -25.15 -12.03 -1.19
N LEU A 90 -24.32 -12.97 -0.71
CA LEU A 90 -23.35 -12.76 0.37
C LEU A 90 -23.95 -12.10 1.62
N VAL A 91 -25.11 -12.60 2.04
CA VAL A 91 -25.87 -12.14 3.22
C VAL A 91 -25.85 -13.25 4.28
N ALA A 92 -25.73 -12.87 5.55
CA ALA A 92 -25.91 -13.75 6.69
C ALA A 92 -27.37 -13.71 7.15
N PRO A 93 -27.94 -14.81 7.69
CA PRO A 93 -29.34 -14.84 8.12
C PRO A 93 -29.73 -13.73 9.13
N GLU A 94 -28.81 -13.41 10.04
CA GLU A 94 -29.00 -12.43 11.13
C GLU A 94 -28.29 -11.09 10.87
N GLY A 95 -27.73 -10.90 9.67
CA GLY A 95 -27.00 -9.69 9.33
C GLY A 95 -27.81 -8.69 8.51
N GLY A 96 -27.18 -7.55 8.25
CA GLY A 96 -27.68 -6.51 7.37
C GLY A 96 -27.93 -7.00 5.94
N LYS A 97 -28.75 -6.26 5.19
CA LYS A 97 -29.08 -6.51 3.78
C LYS A 97 -28.63 -5.38 2.84
N GLU A 98 -27.99 -4.37 3.41
CA GLU A 98 -27.45 -3.18 2.77
C GLU A 98 -26.34 -3.58 1.80
N ALA A 99 -26.13 -2.75 0.78
CA ALA A 99 -24.98 -2.88 -0.11
C ALA A 99 -23.69 -2.64 0.69
N LEU A 100 -22.61 -3.37 0.38
CA LEU A 100 -21.34 -3.19 1.09
C LEU A 100 -20.73 -1.81 0.81
N LEU A 101 -20.77 -1.37 -0.46
CA LEU A 101 -20.21 -0.11 -0.94
C LEU A 101 -18.75 0.12 -0.48
N ALA A 102 -17.95 -0.94 -0.50
CA ALA A 102 -16.55 -0.88 -0.12
C ALA A 102 -15.77 0.12 -0.98
N GLU A 103 -14.89 0.90 -0.36
CA GLU A 103 -13.97 1.76 -1.06
C GLU A 103 -12.69 1.01 -1.45
N MET A 104 -12.31 1.08 -2.73
CA MET A 104 -11.00 0.62 -3.20
C MET A 104 -9.99 1.73 -2.90
N ALA A 105 -9.45 1.69 -1.68
CA ALA A 105 -8.69 2.77 -1.05
C ALA A 105 -7.20 2.72 -1.38
N GLU A 106 -6.58 3.89 -1.39
CA GLU A 106 -5.11 4.00 -1.43
C GLU A 106 -4.52 3.66 -0.06
N TYR A 107 -3.20 3.48 -0.03
CA TYR A 107 -2.51 3.16 1.20
C TYR A 107 -2.71 4.25 2.25
N THR A 108 -3.05 3.79 3.46
CA THR A 108 -3.00 4.56 4.69
C THR A 108 -2.34 3.71 5.76
N GLN A 109 -1.66 4.37 6.69
CA GLN A 109 -1.10 3.69 7.86
C GLN A 109 -2.17 3.35 8.90
N GLY A 110 -1.84 2.43 9.80
CA GLY A 110 -2.62 2.27 11.03
C GLY A 110 -2.73 0.86 11.59
N SER A 111 -2.08 -0.16 10.98
CA SER A 111 -2.15 -1.54 11.48
C SER A 111 -0.96 -2.39 11.02
N ASP A 112 -0.96 -3.69 11.31
CA ASP A 112 0.16 -4.62 11.05
C ASP A 112 0.58 -4.70 9.57
N HIS A 113 -0.29 -4.31 8.62
CA HIS A 113 0.07 -4.27 7.20
C HIS A 113 1.27 -3.35 6.94
N ASP A 114 1.46 -2.31 7.76
CA ASP A 114 2.62 -1.42 7.71
C ASP A 114 3.91 -2.21 7.98
N VAL A 115 3.91 -3.12 8.95
CA VAL A 115 5.08 -3.93 9.29
C VAL A 115 5.44 -4.88 8.16
N TYR A 116 4.45 -5.52 7.54
CA TYR A 116 4.70 -6.43 6.42
C TYR A 116 5.21 -5.68 5.18
N ALA A 117 4.62 -4.52 4.89
CA ALA A 117 4.93 -3.72 3.71
C ALA A 117 6.26 -2.97 3.84
N ASP A 118 6.72 -2.68 5.06
CA ASP A 118 7.97 -1.98 5.33
C ASP A 118 9.12 -2.55 4.47
N SER A 119 9.90 -1.67 3.85
CA SER A 119 10.89 -2.04 2.82
C SER A 119 11.97 -3.01 3.32
N SER A 120 12.14 -3.13 4.64
CA SER A 120 13.04 -4.09 5.24
C SER A 120 12.51 -5.53 5.22
N PHE A 121 11.18 -5.73 5.13
CA PHE A 121 10.51 -7.03 4.95
C PHE A 121 10.01 -7.23 3.52
N GLY A 122 9.43 -6.18 2.91
CA GLY A 122 9.07 -6.14 1.50
C GLY A 122 8.00 -7.16 1.10
N VAL A 123 6.94 -7.29 1.89
CA VAL A 123 5.83 -8.20 1.64
C VAL A 123 4.62 -7.41 1.11
N PRO A 124 4.11 -7.71 -0.11
CA PRO A 124 2.87 -7.12 -0.61
C PRO A 124 1.70 -7.41 0.32
N VAL A 125 0.89 -6.39 0.57
CA VAL A 125 -0.24 -6.45 1.50
C VAL A 125 -1.55 -6.14 0.80
N ILE A 126 -2.60 -6.83 1.23
CA ILE A 126 -4.01 -6.44 1.10
C ILE A 126 -4.45 -6.07 2.51
N TYR A 127 -5.02 -4.89 2.70
CA TYR A 127 -5.56 -4.50 3.99
C TYR A 127 -7.08 -4.33 3.87
N LEU A 128 -7.84 -5.06 4.67
CA LEU A 128 -9.29 -4.90 4.77
C LEU A 128 -9.61 -4.25 6.10
N ASN A 129 -10.33 -3.13 6.08
CA ASN A 129 -10.62 -2.39 7.31
C ASN A 129 -11.83 -1.48 7.25
N ASP A 130 -12.45 -1.29 8.40
CA ASP A 130 -13.43 -0.24 8.65
C ASP A 130 -12.76 1.00 9.18
N TRP A 131 -13.01 2.12 8.50
CA TRP A 131 -12.52 3.42 8.93
C TRP A 131 -13.42 4.56 8.42
N PRO A 132 -13.50 5.71 9.09
CA PRO A 132 -13.28 5.88 10.52
C PRO A 132 -14.39 5.19 11.33
N ASP A 133 -14.03 4.46 12.38
CA ASP A 133 -15.00 3.88 13.33
C ASP A 133 -15.12 4.79 14.55
N ARG A 134 -16.34 5.19 14.91
CA ARG A 134 -16.57 6.10 16.04
C ARG A 134 -16.44 5.44 17.43
N TYR A 135 -16.44 4.12 17.48
CA TYR A 135 -16.39 3.36 18.73
C TYR A 135 -15.03 2.73 19.02
N ILE A 136 -14.10 2.75 18.06
CA ILE A 136 -12.73 2.25 18.24
C ILE A 136 -12.11 2.77 19.53
N HIS A 137 -11.50 1.87 20.31
CA HIS A 137 -10.86 2.18 21.60
C HIS A 137 -11.79 2.83 22.65
N THR A 138 -13.09 2.57 22.57
CA THR A 138 -14.07 2.99 23.58
C THR A 138 -14.78 1.79 24.19
N ASN A 139 -15.44 2.00 25.33
CA ASN A 139 -16.31 0.98 25.94
C ASN A 139 -17.56 0.65 25.09
N PHE A 140 -17.80 1.38 23.99
CA PHE A 140 -18.87 1.09 23.05
C PHE A 140 -18.42 0.15 21.92
N ASP A 141 -17.14 -0.20 21.81
CA ASP A 141 -16.70 -1.26 20.91
C ASP A 141 -17.16 -2.63 21.47
N THR A 142 -18.33 -3.07 21.02
CA THR A 142 -19.01 -4.25 21.55
C THR A 142 -19.50 -5.12 20.42
N PRO A 143 -19.66 -6.44 20.63
CA PRO A 143 -20.20 -7.35 19.61
C PRO A 143 -21.55 -6.93 19.04
N ALA A 144 -22.35 -6.14 19.76
CA ALA A 144 -23.63 -5.62 19.29
C ALA A 144 -23.50 -4.65 18.11
N ASN A 145 -22.32 -4.03 17.92
CA ASN A 145 -22.04 -3.13 16.79
C ASN A 145 -21.50 -3.87 15.57
N VAL A 146 -21.34 -5.19 15.62
CA VAL A 146 -20.80 -6.01 14.53
C VAL A 146 -21.92 -6.55 13.66
N ASP A 147 -21.80 -6.44 12.33
CA ASP A 147 -22.72 -7.02 11.35
C ASP A 147 -22.19 -8.37 10.82
N PRO A 148 -22.88 -9.50 11.09
CA PRO A 148 -22.52 -10.80 10.52
C PRO A 148 -22.48 -10.85 8.99
N THR A 149 -23.32 -10.06 8.30
CA THR A 149 -23.29 -9.98 6.84
C THR A 149 -21.99 -9.35 6.36
N LYS A 150 -21.57 -8.24 6.97
CA LYS A 150 -20.29 -7.59 6.66
C LYS A 150 -19.09 -8.50 6.95
N LEU A 151 -19.07 -9.17 8.10
CA LEU A 151 -18.04 -10.17 8.41
C LEU A 151 -17.94 -11.27 7.35
N LYS A 152 -19.08 -11.80 6.90
CA LYS A 152 -19.13 -12.81 5.83
C LYS A 152 -18.52 -12.28 4.52
N ARG A 153 -18.79 -11.02 4.19
CA ARG A 153 -18.28 -10.36 2.97
C ARG A 153 -16.78 -10.09 3.06
N ALA A 154 -16.30 -9.56 4.18
CA ALA A 154 -14.87 -9.39 4.42
C ALA A 154 -14.12 -10.74 4.36
N ALA A 155 -14.67 -11.76 5.04
CA ALA A 155 -14.13 -13.12 5.00
C ALA A 155 -14.09 -13.69 3.57
N PHE A 156 -15.12 -13.44 2.75
CA PHE A 156 -15.09 -13.84 1.34
C PHE A 156 -13.97 -13.14 0.57
N ILE A 157 -13.83 -11.82 0.68
CA ILE A 157 -12.78 -11.06 -0.03
C ILE A 157 -11.40 -11.59 0.36
N GLY A 158 -11.13 -11.74 1.66
CA GLY A 158 -9.84 -12.24 2.12
C GLY A 158 -9.58 -13.70 1.73
N ALA A 159 -10.56 -14.59 1.91
CA ALA A 159 -10.40 -15.99 1.58
C ALA A 159 -10.26 -16.23 0.08
N ALA A 160 -11.02 -15.51 -0.75
CA ALA A 160 -10.92 -15.61 -2.21
C ALA A 160 -9.58 -15.09 -2.72
N SER A 161 -9.11 -13.93 -2.23
CA SER A 161 -7.77 -13.41 -2.52
C SER A 161 -6.67 -14.38 -2.09
N ALA A 162 -6.71 -14.87 -0.85
CA ALA A 162 -5.72 -15.80 -0.32
C ALA A 162 -5.69 -17.11 -1.11
N TYR A 163 -6.87 -17.67 -1.42
CA TYR A 163 -6.98 -18.91 -2.18
C TYR A 163 -6.45 -18.73 -3.61
N PHE A 164 -6.86 -17.65 -4.29
CA PHE A 164 -6.35 -17.34 -5.63
C PHE A 164 -4.83 -17.23 -5.62
N LEU A 165 -4.25 -16.36 -4.79
CA LEU A 165 -2.80 -16.13 -4.72
C LEU A 165 -2.02 -17.40 -4.35
N ALA A 166 -2.59 -18.24 -3.48
CA ALA A 166 -1.98 -19.49 -3.06
C ALA A 166 -2.00 -20.56 -4.16
N ASP A 167 -2.98 -20.55 -5.06
CA ASP A 167 -3.10 -21.53 -6.16
C ASP A 167 -2.66 -21.01 -7.54
N ALA A 168 -2.45 -19.70 -7.67
CA ALA A 168 -2.17 -19.05 -8.94
C ALA A 168 -0.88 -19.60 -9.59
N ARG A 169 -1.01 -19.94 -10.87
CA ARG A 169 0.00 -20.58 -11.72
C ARG A 169 0.14 -19.81 -13.04
N THR A 170 1.14 -20.16 -13.85
CA THR A 170 1.39 -19.49 -15.15
C THR A 170 0.16 -19.45 -16.07
N LYS A 171 -0.75 -20.44 -15.98
CA LYS A 171 -2.02 -20.45 -16.74
C LYS A 171 -2.96 -19.26 -16.41
N ASP A 172 -2.81 -18.66 -15.24
CA ASP A 172 -3.68 -17.60 -14.74
C ASP A 172 -3.18 -16.19 -15.15
N VAL A 173 -1.94 -16.10 -15.66
CA VAL A 173 -1.30 -14.84 -16.09
C VAL A 173 -2.18 -14.03 -17.06
N PRO A 174 -2.84 -14.61 -18.10
CA PRO A 174 -3.73 -13.85 -18.97
C PRO A 174 -4.88 -13.15 -18.24
N ALA A 175 -5.46 -13.80 -17.23
CA ALA A 175 -6.55 -13.22 -16.47
C ALA A 175 -6.03 -12.09 -15.56
N VAL A 176 -4.89 -12.30 -14.90
CA VAL A 176 -4.27 -11.28 -14.05
C VAL A 176 -3.83 -10.06 -14.86
N LEU A 177 -3.28 -10.24 -16.06
CA LEU A 177 -2.90 -9.12 -16.92
C LEU A 177 -4.10 -8.27 -17.33
N ARG A 178 -5.25 -8.88 -17.64
CA ARG A 178 -6.48 -8.11 -17.90
C ARG A 178 -6.96 -7.33 -16.68
N LEU A 179 -6.84 -7.90 -15.48
CA LEU A 179 -7.13 -7.19 -14.24
C LEU A 179 -6.20 -5.99 -14.06
N ILE A 180 -4.89 -6.18 -14.23
CA ILE A 180 -3.89 -5.11 -14.15
C ILE A 180 -4.18 -4.01 -15.19
N GLN A 181 -4.52 -4.36 -16.44
CA GLN A 181 -4.84 -3.39 -17.48
C GLN A 181 -6.05 -2.52 -17.10
N GLY A 182 -7.14 -3.15 -16.62
CA GLY A 182 -8.30 -2.42 -16.12
C GLY A 182 -7.97 -1.53 -14.91
N GLY A 183 -7.20 -2.06 -13.96
CA GLY A 183 -6.71 -1.32 -12.80
C GLY A 183 -5.85 -0.12 -13.19
N ALA A 184 -4.93 -0.29 -14.14
CA ALA A 184 -4.05 0.75 -14.64
C ALA A 184 -4.83 1.91 -15.25
N LEU A 185 -5.90 1.63 -16.01
CA LEU A 185 -6.76 2.68 -16.56
C LEU A 185 -7.50 3.45 -15.46
N ARG A 186 -8.03 2.77 -14.43
CA ARG A 186 -8.69 3.42 -13.29
C ARG A 186 -7.74 4.29 -12.48
N ARG A 187 -6.56 3.76 -12.13
CA ARG A 187 -5.51 4.51 -11.43
C ARG A 187 -5.01 5.69 -12.24
N THR A 188 -4.84 5.52 -13.55
CA THR A 188 -4.47 6.60 -14.47
C THR A 188 -5.54 7.69 -14.52
N SER A 189 -6.83 7.34 -14.54
CA SER A 189 -7.91 8.32 -14.47
C SER A 189 -7.87 9.13 -13.17
N ARG A 190 -7.68 8.47 -12.02
CA ARG A 190 -7.48 9.15 -10.72
C ARG A 190 -6.25 10.06 -10.74
N MET A 191 -5.14 9.59 -11.30
CA MET A 191 -3.91 10.38 -11.46
C MET A 191 -4.15 11.62 -12.33
N LEU A 192 -4.83 11.50 -13.46
CA LEU A 192 -5.13 12.63 -14.35
C LEU A 192 -5.97 13.71 -13.65
N ALA A 193 -6.93 13.30 -12.82
CA ALA A 193 -7.71 14.24 -12.00
C ALA A 193 -6.83 15.00 -11.00
N ARG A 194 -5.88 14.31 -10.35
CA ARG A 194 -4.92 14.95 -9.42
C ARG A 194 -3.95 15.87 -10.14
N ARG A 195 -3.45 15.43 -11.30
CA ARG A 195 -2.51 16.16 -12.15
C ARG A 195 -3.02 17.54 -12.51
N ALA A 196 -4.34 17.68 -12.71
CA ALA A 196 -4.97 18.95 -13.10
C ALA A 196 -4.86 20.06 -12.02
N ALA A 197 -4.65 19.70 -10.75
CA ALA A 197 -4.54 20.64 -9.65
C ALA A 197 -3.09 20.98 -9.26
N LEU A 198 -2.09 20.42 -9.95
CA LEU A 198 -0.67 20.55 -9.61
C LEU A 198 0.04 21.60 -10.47
N THR A 199 1.18 22.10 -9.98
CA THR A 199 2.12 22.87 -10.80
C THR A 199 2.66 21.99 -11.94
N ASN A 200 3.19 22.61 -13.00
CA ASN A 200 3.72 21.85 -14.15
C ASN A 200 4.77 20.80 -13.76
N ASP A 201 5.63 21.11 -12.79
CA ASP A 201 6.71 20.22 -12.37
C ASP A 201 6.19 19.04 -11.54
N GLU A 202 5.27 19.29 -10.61
CA GLU A 202 4.63 18.22 -9.82
C GLU A 202 3.70 17.36 -10.68
N ALA A 203 3.01 17.96 -11.66
CA ALA A 203 2.21 17.23 -12.65
C ALA A 203 3.08 16.31 -13.51
N ALA A 204 4.25 16.77 -13.94
CA ALA A 204 5.21 15.95 -14.69
C ALA A 204 5.80 14.84 -13.82
N ASN A 205 6.16 15.14 -12.56
CA ASN A 205 6.60 14.15 -11.58
C ASN A 205 5.57 13.05 -11.37
N LEU A 206 4.33 13.41 -11.04
CA LEU A 206 3.24 12.47 -10.84
C LEU A 206 3.02 11.58 -12.08
N THR A 207 3.11 12.14 -13.28
CA THR A 207 2.99 11.36 -14.53
C THR A 207 4.15 10.37 -14.70
N ARG A 208 5.41 10.78 -14.43
CA ARG A 208 6.58 9.88 -14.48
C ARG A 208 6.42 8.74 -13.48
N PHE A 209 6.06 9.08 -12.24
CA PHE A 209 5.88 8.11 -11.16
C PHE A 209 4.79 7.10 -11.50
N GLN A 210 3.63 7.56 -11.97
CA GLN A 210 2.51 6.69 -12.34
C GLN A 210 2.91 5.66 -13.41
N LEU A 211 3.59 6.09 -14.47
CA LEU A 211 4.04 5.20 -15.54
C LEU A 211 5.06 4.17 -15.05
N ALA A 212 5.99 4.58 -14.18
CA ALA A 212 6.94 3.67 -13.56
C ALA A 212 6.25 2.68 -12.60
N HIS A 213 5.27 3.15 -11.84
CA HIS A 213 4.48 2.35 -10.90
C HIS A 213 3.68 1.26 -11.62
N GLU A 214 2.97 1.58 -12.71
CA GLU A 214 2.23 0.58 -13.49
C GLU A 214 3.16 -0.49 -14.10
N ARG A 215 4.35 -0.09 -14.56
CA ARG A 215 5.37 -1.04 -15.01
C ARG A 215 5.84 -1.95 -13.88
N ALA A 216 6.02 -1.40 -12.68
CA ALA A 216 6.43 -2.17 -11.51
C ALA A 216 5.33 -3.13 -11.02
N ILE A 217 4.05 -2.77 -11.14
CA ILE A 217 2.92 -3.69 -10.88
C ILE A 217 2.99 -4.89 -11.82
N VAL A 218 3.22 -4.70 -13.12
CA VAL A 218 3.40 -5.82 -14.06
C VAL A 218 4.62 -6.66 -13.67
N ALA A 219 5.75 -6.04 -13.34
CA ALA A 219 6.96 -6.75 -12.92
C ALA A 219 6.74 -7.58 -11.63
N SER A 220 5.83 -7.16 -10.75
CA SER A 220 5.50 -7.89 -9.52
C SER A 220 4.91 -9.29 -9.77
N LEU A 221 4.43 -9.59 -10.99
CA LEU A 221 3.99 -10.92 -11.40
C LEU A 221 5.09 -11.98 -11.21
N GLU A 222 6.36 -11.63 -11.43
CA GLU A 222 7.50 -12.53 -11.27
C GLU A 222 7.64 -13.07 -9.84
N ARG A 223 7.04 -12.40 -8.85
CA ARG A 223 6.97 -12.93 -7.48
C ARG A 223 6.11 -14.19 -7.39
N PHE A 224 5.14 -14.39 -8.28
CA PHE A 224 4.19 -15.51 -8.25
C PHE A 224 4.27 -16.43 -9.47
N PHE A 225 4.66 -15.90 -10.62
CA PHE A 225 4.60 -16.57 -11.91
C PHE A 225 5.96 -16.52 -12.61
N LYS A 226 6.22 -17.47 -13.50
CA LYS A 226 7.15 -17.24 -14.60
C LYS A 226 6.32 -16.66 -15.74
N VAL A 227 6.48 -15.37 -16.06
CA VAL A 227 5.67 -14.71 -17.10
C VAL A 227 6.13 -15.19 -18.48
N PRO A 228 5.24 -15.73 -19.33
CA PRO A 228 5.60 -16.10 -20.69
C PRO A 228 6.05 -14.87 -21.51
N GLU A 229 7.10 -15.02 -22.32
CA GLU A 229 7.69 -13.91 -23.09
C GLU A 229 6.68 -13.12 -23.93
N GLY A 230 5.78 -13.82 -24.64
CA GLY A 230 4.73 -13.18 -25.43
C GLY A 230 3.76 -12.33 -24.61
N MET A 231 3.47 -12.72 -23.36
CA MET A 231 2.63 -11.95 -22.45
C MET A 231 3.36 -10.74 -21.88
N GLY A 232 4.68 -10.87 -21.65
CA GLY A 232 5.52 -9.73 -21.28
C GLY A 232 5.57 -8.66 -22.37
N ALA A 233 5.62 -9.07 -23.64
CA ALA A 233 5.56 -8.16 -24.79
C ALA A 233 4.19 -7.45 -24.86
N GLU A 234 3.08 -8.18 -24.71
CA GLU A 234 1.73 -7.60 -24.70
C GLU A 234 1.55 -6.56 -23.58
N ALA A 235 1.99 -6.89 -22.36
CA ALA A 235 1.94 -5.96 -21.24
C ALA A 235 2.78 -4.71 -21.50
N SER A 236 3.96 -4.86 -22.12
CA SER A 236 4.81 -3.74 -22.49
C SER A 236 4.15 -2.84 -23.55
N SER A 237 3.54 -3.43 -24.58
CA SER A 237 2.79 -2.68 -25.60
C SER A 237 1.62 -1.89 -25.00
N PHE A 238 0.89 -2.50 -24.05
CA PHE A 238 -0.17 -1.80 -23.32
C PHE A 238 0.39 -0.59 -22.54
N LEU A 239 1.50 -0.75 -21.82
CA LEU A 239 2.10 0.33 -21.05
C LEU A 239 2.63 1.48 -21.93
N GLU A 240 3.17 1.17 -23.11
CA GLU A 240 3.57 2.21 -24.07
C GLU A 240 2.36 2.93 -24.69
N ALA A 241 1.26 2.22 -24.95
CA ALA A 241 0.01 2.85 -25.37
C ALA A 241 -0.58 3.75 -24.26
N LEU A 242 -0.52 3.30 -23.00
CA LEU A 242 -0.92 4.09 -21.84
C LEU A 242 -0.06 5.36 -21.71
N ARG A 243 1.26 5.24 -21.89
CA ARG A 243 2.20 6.36 -21.93
C ARG A 243 1.84 7.36 -23.04
N ALA A 244 1.59 6.88 -24.25
CA ALA A 244 1.19 7.73 -25.37
C ALA A 244 -0.14 8.47 -25.08
N LEU A 245 -1.09 7.80 -24.42
CA LEU A 245 -2.39 8.38 -24.06
C LEU A 245 -2.27 9.51 -23.02
N VAL A 246 -1.47 9.31 -21.96
CA VAL A 246 -1.32 10.32 -20.89
C VAL A 246 -0.38 11.47 -21.27
N GLY A 247 0.41 11.28 -22.33
CA GLY A 247 1.46 12.15 -22.80
C GLY A 247 2.81 11.85 -22.14
N ASP A 248 3.90 12.16 -22.85
CA ASP A 248 5.23 11.99 -22.31
C ASP A 248 5.40 12.85 -21.05
N ALA A 249 5.77 12.19 -19.97
CA ALA A 249 6.13 12.87 -18.76
C ALA A 249 7.45 13.60 -19.05
N ARG A 250 7.37 14.95 -19.12
CA ARG A 250 8.55 15.79 -19.35
C ARG A 250 9.67 15.34 -18.41
N PRO A 251 10.94 15.33 -18.88
CA PRO A 251 12.06 15.04 -17.99
C PRO A 251 12.03 15.97 -16.77
N MET A 252 12.68 15.56 -15.69
CA MET A 252 12.72 16.35 -14.46
C MET A 252 13.17 17.78 -14.78
N ALA A 253 12.40 18.77 -14.32
CA ALA A 253 12.55 20.16 -14.74
C ALA A 253 13.95 20.73 -14.46
N ALA A 254 14.58 20.27 -13.38
CA ALA A 254 15.97 20.51 -13.08
C ALA A 254 16.63 19.22 -12.55
N PRO A 255 17.88 18.91 -12.94
CA PRO A 255 18.64 17.83 -12.31
C PRO A 255 18.83 18.10 -10.81
N PRO A 256 18.98 17.06 -9.96
CA PRO A 256 19.16 17.26 -8.53
C PRO A 256 20.45 18.03 -8.28
N GLN A 257 20.43 18.89 -7.27
CA GLN A 257 21.59 19.69 -6.87
C GLN A 257 21.78 19.62 -5.34
N GLY A 258 23.01 19.86 -4.89
CA GLY A 258 23.34 19.87 -3.46
C GLY A 258 22.91 18.58 -2.76
N ASP A 259 22.17 18.73 -1.66
CA ASP A 259 21.67 17.61 -0.86
C ASP A 259 20.65 16.72 -1.62
N GLY A 260 20.05 17.22 -2.70
CA GLY A 260 19.17 16.43 -3.56
C GLY A 260 19.87 15.26 -4.26
N LEU A 261 21.20 15.29 -4.38
CA LEU A 261 22.02 14.22 -4.98
C LEU A 261 22.39 13.10 -3.99
N LEU A 262 22.11 13.28 -2.70
CA LEU A 262 22.46 12.29 -1.68
C LEU A 262 21.70 10.99 -1.91
N VAL A 263 22.38 9.85 -1.75
CA VAL A 263 21.77 8.52 -1.87
C VAL A 263 21.85 7.83 -0.51
N PHE A 264 20.70 7.37 -0.02
CA PHE A 264 20.57 6.68 1.26
C PHE A 264 20.12 5.24 1.05
N ARG A 265 20.70 4.33 1.82
CA ARG A 265 20.34 2.91 1.82
C ARG A 265 19.89 2.48 3.20
N ARG A 266 18.70 1.90 3.32
CA ARG A 266 18.22 1.31 4.56
C ARG A 266 19.17 0.24 5.09
N ASN A 267 19.48 0.34 6.38
CA ASN A 267 20.29 -0.64 7.08
C ASN A 267 19.52 -1.97 7.17
N SER A 268 20.09 -3.04 6.60
CA SER A 268 19.42 -4.34 6.56
C SER A 268 19.33 -5.05 7.91
N ASN A 269 20.10 -4.60 8.92
CA ASN A 269 20.10 -5.18 10.26
C ASN A 269 19.03 -4.58 11.18
N LEU A 270 18.42 -3.46 10.78
CA LEU A 270 17.32 -2.83 11.51
C LEU A 270 16.02 -3.03 10.70
N LYS A 271 15.14 -3.90 11.20
CA LYS A 271 13.92 -4.32 10.50
C LYS A 271 12.67 -3.75 11.14
N GLY A 272 11.70 -3.41 10.29
CA GLY A 272 10.38 -2.88 10.65
C GLY A 272 10.32 -1.36 10.71
N PRO A 273 9.10 -0.81 10.84
CA PRO A 273 8.87 0.62 10.90
C PRO A 273 9.54 1.25 12.13
N MET A 274 9.73 2.58 12.07
CA MET A 274 10.38 3.32 13.16
C MET A 274 9.51 3.49 14.40
N SER A 275 8.19 3.37 14.24
CA SER A 275 7.20 3.52 15.30
C SER A 275 6.30 2.29 15.34
N ALA A 276 6.02 1.80 16.55
CA ALA A 276 4.97 0.85 16.89
C ALA A 276 4.25 1.38 18.15
N PHE A 277 3.03 0.92 18.46
CA PHE A 277 2.20 1.48 19.53
C PHE A 277 2.90 1.57 20.90
N GLY A 278 3.66 0.55 21.28
CA GLY A 278 4.34 0.43 22.56
C GLY A 278 5.82 0.82 22.54
N TYR A 279 6.42 1.02 21.36
CA TYR A 279 7.82 1.40 21.24
C TYR A 279 8.13 2.16 19.95
N ASP A 280 8.73 3.34 20.10
CA ASP A 280 9.19 4.17 18.99
C ASP A 280 10.72 4.19 18.95
N TYR A 281 11.30 3.45 17.99
CA TYR A 281 12.74 3.32 17.83
C TYR A 281 13.40 4.65 17.51
N PHE A 282 12.75 5.50 16.71
CA PHE A 282 13.31 6.79 16.34
C PHE A 282 13.42 7.70 17.57
N THR A 283 12.38 7.74 18.40
CA THR A 283 12.35 8.48 19.66
C THR A 283 13.36 7.96 20.67
N ASP A 284 13.51 6.64 20.82
CA ASP A 284 14.49 6.03 21.72
C ASP A 284 15.94 6.39 21.33
N LYS A 285 16.28 6.29 20.03
CA LYS A 285 17.67 6.50 19.56
C LYS A 285 18.01 7.95 19.25
N TYR A 286 17.06 8.72 18.75
CA TYR A 286 17.25 10.12 18.38
C TYR A 286 16.84 11.08 19.51
N GLY A 287 16.04 10.65 20.48
CA GLY A 287 15.62 11.46 21.62
C GLY A 287 14.39 12.34 21.31
N ALA A 288 13.44 12.34 22.24
CA ALA A 288 12.09 12.91 22.05
C ALA A 288 12.09 14.39 21.64
N GLU A 289 12.92 15.23 22.24
CA GLU A 289 13.01 16.66 21.90
C GLU A 289 13.42 16.86 20.44
N ARG A 290 14.42 16.10 19.97
CA ARG A 290 14.93 16.20 18.60
C ARG A 290 13.93 15.62 17.60
N VAL A 291 13.23 14.54 17.94
CA VAL A 291 12.15 13.98 17.12
C VAL A 291 11.01 15.00 16.95
N GLY A 292 10.60 15.66 18.04
CA GLY A 292 9.56 16.70 18.00
C GLY A 292 9.91 17.89 17.08
N ALA A 293 11.20 18.13 16.86
CA ALA A 293 11.70 19.17 15.96
C ALA A 293 11.80 18.73 14.47
N ILE A 294 11.63 17.44 14.15
CA ILE A 294 11.65 16.96 12.76
C ILE A 294 10.40 17.47 12.03
N ARG A 295 10.59 18.29 11.01
CA ARG A 295 9.49 18.97 10.32
C ARG A 295 8.67 18.03 9.47
N LEU A 296 9.28 16.98 8.91
CA LEU A 296 8.56 15.98 8.12
C LEU A 296 7.50 15.24 8.95
N LEU A 297 7.79 14.86 10.19
CA LEU A 297 6.85 14.14 11.07
C LEU A 297 5.65 14.99 11.47
N ASN A 298 5.81 16.31 11.51
CA ASN A 298 4.75 17.27 11.79
C ASN A 298 4.07 17.81 10.53
N PHE A 299 4.50 17.38 9.34
CA PHE A 299 3.98 17.85 8.07
C PHE A 299 2.52 17.39 7.88
N GLN A 300 1.69 18.25 7.31
CA GLN A 300 0.32 17.93 6.92
C GLN A 300 0.22 18.13 5.42
N GLY A 301 0.21 17.01 4.69
CA GLY A 301 0.13 17.00 3.24
C GLY A 301 -1.30 17.01 2.74
N ALA A 302 -1.45 17.03 1.42
CA ALA A 302 -2.76 17.04 0.77
C ALA A 302 -3.54 15.72 0.97
N ARG A 303 -2.83 14.59 1.10
CA ARG A 303 -3.43 13.25 1.19
C ARG A 303 -2.77 12.35 2.24
N GLY A 304 -2.00 12.92 3.16
CA GLY A 304 -1.37 12.14 4.22
C GLY A 304 -0.77 13.01 5.33
N GLY A 305 -0.57 12.40 6.49
CA GLY A 305 0.09 13.01 7.64
C GLY A 305 1.60 12.73 7.65
N GLY A 306 2.35 13.48 8.46
CA GLY A 306 3.81 13.39 8.50
C GLY A 306 4.38 11.99 8.79
N GLY A 307 3.63 11.15 9.52
CA GLY A 307 3.96 9.73 9.71
C GLY A 307 4.01 8.95 8.40
N GLU A 308 3.01 9.13 7.52
CA GLU A 308 2.90 8.43 6.24
C GLU A 308 3.99 8.89 5.26
N TYR A 309 4.24 10.20 5.23
CA TYR A 309 5.36 10.78 4.49
C TYR A 309 6.70 10.21 4.97
N ALA A 310 6.95 10.19 6.27
CA ALA A 310 8.18 9.67 6.84
C ALA A 310 8.36 8.16 6.61
N TYR A 311 7.27 7.39 6.69
CA TYR A 311 7.25 5.97 6.39
C TYR A 311 7.67 5.68 4.95
N GLU A 312 7.09 6.37 3.96
CA GLU A 312 7.46 6.17 2.55
C GLU A 312 8.84 6.71 2.22
N VAL A 313 9.29 7.83 2.83
CA VAL A 313 10.68 8.30 2.68
C VAL A 313 11.68 7.20 3.05
N LEU A 314 11.45 6.51 4.17
CA LEU A 314 12.31 5.39 4.58
C LEU A 314 12.14 4.17 3.67
N ASN A 315 10.93 3.88 3.18
CA ASN A 315 10.72 2.76 2.26
C ASN A 315 11.40 2.94 0.91
N PHE A 316 11.45 4.18 0.40
CA PHE A 316 12.13 4.51 -0.87
C PHE A 316 13.66 4.62 -0.75
N ALA A 317 14.23 4.60 0.47
CA ALA A 317 15.68 4.65 0.71
C ALA A 317 16.37 3.30 0.38
N ASP A 318 16.36 2.92 -0.90
CA ASP A 318 16.84 1.63 -1.41
C ASP A 318 18.34 1.60 -1.77
N GLY A 319 19.03 2.73 -1.59
CA GLY A 319 20.44 2.89 -1.98
C GLY A 319 20.66 3.13 -3.46
N ARG A 320 19.60 3.37 -4.24
CA ARG A 320 19.66 3.71 -5.67
C ARG A 320 19.08 5.09 -5.93
N ARG A 321 17.95 5.41 -5.28
CA ARG A 321 17.31 6.73 -5.42
C ARG A 321 18.11 7.81 -4.71
N THR A 322 18.25 8.93 -5.38
CA THR A 322 18.67 10.19 -4.77
C THR A 322 17.58 10.74 -3.85
N ALA A 323 17.93 11.64 -2.94
CA ALA A 323 16.97 12.30 -2.05
C ALA A 323 15.87 13.06 -2.82
N GLN A 324 16.21 13.63 -4.00
CA GLN A 324 15.23 14.22 -4.90
C GLN A 324 14.25 13.18 -5.46
N GLU A 325 14.73 12.01 -5.90
CA GLU A 325 13.85 10.96 -6.42
C GLU A 325 12.98 10.34 -5.32
N ILE A 326 13.49 10.22 -4.08
CA ILE A 326 12.69 9.82 -2.92
C ILE A 326 11.58 10.85 -2.67
N ARG A 327 11.93 12.15 -2.64
CA ARG A 327 10.97 13.24 -2.49
C ARG A 327 9.90 13.19 -3.57
N ASP A 328 10.32 13.01 -4.82
CA ASP A 328 9.44 12.98 -6.00
C ASP A 328 8.44 11.81 -5.90
N ALA A 329 8.90 10.63 -5.49
CA ALA A 329 8.05 9.47 -5.27
C ALA A 329 7.02 9.69 -4.15
N VAL A 330 7.45 10.22 -2.99
CA VAL A 330 6.55 10.53 -1.87
C VAL A 330 5.56 11.64 -2.24
N SER A 331 6.00 12.64 -3.01
CA SER A 331 5.13 13.69 -3.56
C SER A 331 4.04 13.10 -4.46
N ALA A 332 4.39 12.13 -5.31
CA ALA A 332 3.42 11.49 -6.19
C ALA A 332 2.37 10.70 -5.40
N GLU A 333 2.75 10.04 -4.31
CA GLU A 333 1.83 9.25 -3.48
C GLU A 333 0.89 10.11 -2.64
N PHE A 334 1.40 11.07 -1.86
CA PHE A 334 0.61 11.83 -0.89
C PHE A 334 0.37 13.31 -1.28
N GLY A 335 1.13 13.83 -2.25
CA GLY A 335 1.10 15.23 -2.68
C GLY A 335 2.38 15.99 -2.31
N PRO A 336 2.57 17.20 -2.88
CA PRO A 336 3.82 17.95 -2.80
C PRO A 336 4.41 18.08 -1.40
N VAL A 337 5.69 17.74 -1.27
CA VAL A 337 6.48 17.88 -0.04
C VAL A 337 7.84 18.52 -0.35
N PRO A 338 8.30 19.48 0.47
CA PRO A 338 9.62 20.09 0.30
C PRO A 338 10.77 19.09 0.42
N LEU A 339 11.81 19.27 -0.40
CA LEU A 339 13.02 18.43 -0.39
C LEU A 339 13.79 18.53 0.93
N ASP A 340 13.88 19.72 1.52
CA ASP A 340 14.64 19.94 2.75
C ASP A 340 14.07 19.15 3.94
N LEU A 341 12.75 18.96 4.00
CA LEU A 341 12.08 18.11 5.00
C LEU A 341 12.46 16.63 4.83
N VAL A 342 12.51 16.15 3.59
CA VAL A 342 12.91 14.76 3.27
C VAL A 342 14.38 14.53 3.64
N VAL A 343 15.26 15.47 3.27
CA VAL A 343 16.70 15.40 3.57
C VAL A 343 16.96 15.49 5.08
N GLU A 344 16.27 16.39 5.80
CA GLU A 344 16.36 16.53 7.25
C GLU A 344 16.05 15.20 7.95
N TYR A 345 14.96 14.54 7.56
CA TYR A 345 14.58 13.25 8.12
C TYR A 345 15.59 12.14 7.77
N LEU A 346 16.04 12.05 6.51
CA LEU A 346 17.04 11.05 6.10
C LEU A 346 18.37 11.21 6.84
N ARG A 347 18.81 12.45 7.10
CA ARG A 347 20.00 12.74 7.92
C ARG A 347 19.81 12.36 9.39
N ALA A 348 18.62 12.60 9.95
CA ALA A 348 18.31 12.16 11.30
C ALA A 348 18.39 10.63 11.41
N LEU A 349 17.82 9.91 10.45
CA LEU A 349 17.92 8.44 10.35
C LEU A 349 19.37 7.95 10.14
N GLU A 350 20.17 8.66 9.34
CA GLU A 350 21.60 8.37 9.15
C GLU A 350 22.36 8.46 10.49
N SER A 351 22.07 9.49 11.29
CA SER A 351 22.76 9.74 12.57
C SER A 351 22.56 8.64 13.63
N ILE A 352 21.49 7.85 13.49
CA ILE A 352 21.17 6.72 14.38
C ILE A 352 21.32 5.36 13.68
N GLY A 353 21.92 5.33 12.49
CA GLY A 353 22.26 4.11 11.76
C GLY A 353 21.08 3.36 11.13
N VAL A 354 19.91 4.00 10.98
CA VAL A 354 18.74 3.41 10.28
C VAL A 354 18.97 3.38 8.77
N VAL A 355 19.64 4.38 8.24
CA VAL A 355 20.12 4.42 6.85
C VAL A 355 21.61 4.69 6.81
N GLU A 356 22.25 4.27 5.74
CA GLU A 356 23.65 4.57 5.43
C GLU A 356 23.70 5.43 4.16
N ARG A 357 24.49 6.49 4.19
CA ARG A 357 24.77 7.28 2.98
C ARG A 357 25.74 6.53 2.07
N ARG A 358 25.37 6.41 0.81
CA ARG A 358 26.25 5.91 -0.26
C ARG A 358 27.00 7.09 -0.85
N LEU A 359 28.32 6.96 -0.96
CA LEU A 359 29.09 7.84 -1.83
C LEU A 359 28.68 7.51 -3.26
N SER A 360 28.34 8.52 -4.08
CA SER A 360 28.04 8.28 -5.48
C SER A 360 29.29 7.67 -6.13
N ASP A 361 29.20 6.44 -6.61
CA ASP A 361 30.20 5.92 -7.54
C ASP A 361 30.16 6.85 -8.76
N LYS A 362 31.22 7.67 -8.92
CA LYS A 362 31.36 8.59 -10.04
C LYS A 362 31.53 7.86 -11.36
#